data_AF-H9FEJ9-F1
#
_entry.id   AF-H9FEJ9-F1
#
_cell.length_a   1.000
_cell.length_b   1.000
_cell.length_c   1.000
_cell.angle_alpha   90.00
_cell.angle_beta   90.00
_cell.angle_gamma   90.00
#
_symmetry.space_group_name_H-M   'P 1'
#
loop_
_entity.id
_entity.type
_entity.pdbx_description
1 polymer ?
#
loop_
_entity_poly.entity_id
_entity_poly.type
_entity_poly.pdbx_seq_one_letter_code
_entity_poly.pdbx_strand_id
1 'polypeptide(L)'
;WRAREGFECYDRSLCTNSSLNDVLPIFAYPHTIGKSVTGGYVYRGCEYPNLNGLYIFGDFMTGRLMSLHENPGTGQWHYSEICMGHGQTCEFPGLINNYYPYIISFGEDEAGELYFMSTGEPSATAPRGVVYKIIDPSRRAPPGKCQIQPAQVKIRSRLIPFVPKEKFIPKTRSTARPT
;
A
#
# COMPACT_ATOMS: atom_id res chain seq x y z
N TRP A 1 -0.50 23.76 -10.27
CA TRP A 1 -0.66 23.20 -8.91
C TRP A 1 -1.01 24.21 -7.81
N ARG A 2 -0.43 25.43 -7.75
CA ARG A 2 -0.82 26.44 -6.74
C ARG A 2 -2.30 26.88 -6.81
N ALA A 3 -2.92 26.80 -7.99
CA ALA A 3 -4.28 27.31 -8.21
C ALA A 3 -5.38 26.44 -7.54
N ARG A 4 -5.18 25.13 -7.41
CA ARG A 4 -6.20 24.16 -7.02
C ARG A 4 -5.74 23.23 -5.90
N GLU A 5 -6.71 22.76 -5.12
CA GLU A 5 -6.56 21.70 -4.14
C GLU A 5 -7.64 20.64 -4.40
N GLY A 6 -7.24 19.49 -4.94
CA GLY A 6 -8.20 18.51 -5.46
C GLY A 6 -9.02 19.10 -6.62
N PHE A 7 -10.35 19.04 -6.49
CA PHE A 7 -11.29 19.63 -7.45
C PHE A 7 -11.55 21.13 -7.19
N GLU A 8 -11.18 21.63 -6.01
CA GLU A 8 -11.52 22.96 -5.54
C GLU A 8 -10.47 24.01 -5.93
N CYS A 9 -10.90 25.26 -6.06
CA CYS A 9 -10.02 26.39 -6.30
C CYS A 9 -9.44 26.91 -4.98
N TYR A 10 -8.13 26.72 -4.81
CA TYR A 10 -7.39 27.23 -3.67
C TYR A 10 -7.09 28.73 -3.85
N ASP A 11 -6.48 29.11 -4.98
CA ASP A 11 -6.24 30.51 -5.34
C ASP A 11 -7.22 30.93 -6.43
N ARG A 12 -8.26 31.67 -6.04
CA ARG A 12 -9.34 32.11 -6.93
C ARG A 12 -8.84 32.96 -8.11
N SER A 13 -7.78 33.75 -7.92
CA SER A 13 -7.25 34.63 -8.96
C SER A 13 -6.49 33.85 -10.03
N LEU A 14 -5.78 32.79 -9.63
CA LEU A 14 -5.07 31.90 -10.55
C LEU A 14 -6.04 30.92 -11.23
N CYS A 15 -7.05 30.44 -10.50
CA CYS A 15 -8.03 29.47 -11.01
C CYS A 15 -8.88 29.98 -12.19
N THR A 16 -9.18 31.29 -12.21
CA THR A 16 -9.98 31.92 -13.27
C THR A 16 -9.18 32.21 -14.53
N ASN A 17 -7.85 32.07 -14.49
CA ASN A 17 -7.00 32.21 -15.66
C ASN A 17 -7.12 30.94 -16.53
N SER A 18 -7.90 31.04 -17.60
CA SER A 18 -8.22 29.95 -18.54
C SER A 18 -7.03 29.38 -19.33
N SER A 19 -5.82 29.92 -19.12
CA SER A 19 -4.59 29.41 -19.76
C SER A 19 -4.05 28.14 -19.10
N LEU A 20 -4.63 27.74 -17.95
CA LEU A 20 -4.29 26.52 -17.24
C LEU A 20 -5.06 25.35 -17.87
N ASN A 21 -4.43 24.62 -18.80
CA ASN A 21 -4.92 23.32 -19.31
C ASN A 21 -4.79 22.23 -18.22
N ASP A 22 -5.46 22.44 -17.08
CA ASP A 22 -5.37 21.57 -15.91
C ASP A 22 -6.12 20.26 -16.16
N VAL A 23 -5.43 19.13 -15.94
CA VAL A 23 -6.07 17.81 -15.85
C VAL A 23 -6.53 17.62 -14.40
N LEU A 24 -7.84 17.49 -14.20
CA LEU A 24 -8.42 17.27 -12.87
C LEU A 24 -8.00 15.90 -12.31
N PRO A 25 -7.88 15.77 -10.98
CA PRO A 25 -7.58 14.48 -10.37
C PRO A 25 -8.73 13.49 -10.60
N ILE A 26 -8.42 12.21 -10.59
CA ILE A 26 -9.43 11.14 -10.65
C ILE A 26 -10.24 11.08 -9.34
N PHE A 27 -9.57 11.36 -8.22
CA PHE A 27 -10.15 11.28 -6.89
C PHE A 27 -9.51 12.32 -5.97
N ALA A 28 -10.33 12.92 -5.10
CA ALA A 28 -9.90 13.78 -4.02
C ALA A 28 -10.89 13.62 -2.85
N TYR A 29 -10.40 13.84 -1.63
CA TYR A 29 -11.22 13.79 -0.42
C TYR A 29 -10.97 15.03 0.45
N PRO A 30 -11.96 15.46 1.25
CA PRO A 30 -11.82 16.64 2.10
C PRO A 30 -10.84 16.42 3.26
N HIS A 31 -10.32 17.54 3.80
CA HIS A 31 -9.40 17.56 4.94
C HIS A 31 -9.99 17.04 6.26
N THR A 32 -11.29 16.74 6.29
CA THR A 32 -11.96 16.08 7.41
C THR A 32 -11.70 14.57 7.44
N ILE A 33 -11.35 13.96 6.29
CA ILE A 33 -11.08 12.53 6.16
C ILE A 33 -9.58 12.22 6.28
N GLY A 34 -8.71 13.01 5.64
CA GLY A 34 -7.25 12.89 5.69
C GLY A 34 -6.58 14.24 5.48
N LYS A 35 -5.27 14.27 5.23
CA LYS A 35 -4.51 15.53 5.09
C LYS A 35 -3.63 15.59 3.86
N SER A 36 -2.97 14.50 3.50
CA SER A 36 -2.02 14.47 2.41
C SER A 36 -1.82 13.04 1.93
N VAL A 37 -2.21 12.77 0.69
CA VAL A 37 -1.84 11.53 0.01
C VAL A 37 -0.32 11.51 -0.17
N THR A 38 0.33 10.50 0.38
CA THR A 38 1.77 10.26 0.20
C THR A 38 2.08 9.78 -1.21
N GLY A 39 1.18 8.99 -1.78
CA GLY A 39 1.33 8.33 -3.07
C GLY A 39 0.85 6.88 -3.00
N GLY A 40 1.07 6.14 -4.07
CA GLY A 40 0.63 4.77 -4.19
C GLY A 40 1.12 4.10 -5.47
N TYR A 41 0.83 2.81 -5.60
CA TYR A 41 1.17 1.99 -6.77
C TYR A 41 -0.04 1.16 -7.18
N VAL A 42 -0.13 0.86 -8.47
CA VAL A 42 -1.07 -0.17 -8.95
C VAL A 42 -0.44 -1.53 -8.70
N TYR A 43 -1.11 -2.39 -7.92
CA TYR A 43 -0.60 -3.73 -7.63
C TYR A 43 -0.64 -4.59 -8.90
N ARG A 44 0.52 -5.17 -9.25
CA ARG A 44 0.71 -6.08 -10.39
C ARG A 44 1.33 -7.41 -10.00
N GLY A 45 1.41 -7.66 -8.70
CA GLY A 45 2.00 -8.86 -8.13
C GLY A 45 1.24 -10.12 -8.54
N CYS A 46 1.96 -11.24 -8.47
CA CYS A 46 1.39 -12.54 -8.78
C CYS A 46 0.75 -13.18 -7.54
N GLU A 47 1.26 -12.90 -6.33
CA GLU A 47 0.91 -13.66 -5.13
C GLU A 47 -0.54 -13.44 -4.66
N TYR A 48 -1.08 -12.24 -4.85
CA TYR A 48 -2.40 -11.82 -4.35
C TYR A 48 -3.34 -11.37 -5.48
N PRO A 49 -4.04 -12.32 -6.15
CA PRO A 49 -4.86 -12.01 -7.32
C PRO A 49 -5.99 -11.02 -7.09
N ASN A 50 -6.51 -10.87 -5.87
CA ASN A 50 -7.59 -9.93 -5.58
C ASN A 50 -7.12 -8.47 -5.55
N LEU A 51 -5.81 -8.24 -5.40
CA LEU A 51 -5.23 -6.89 -5.42
C LEU A 51 -4.90 -6.42 -6.84
N ASN A 52 -4.93 -7.33 -7.83
CA ASN A 52 -4.47 -7.03 -9.17
C ASN A 52 -5.29 -5.92 -9.83
N GLY A 53 -4.60 -4.87 -10.29
CA GLY A 53 -5.21 -3.69 -10.90
C GLY A 53 -5.71 -2.62 -9.92
N LEU A 54 -5.65 -2.87 -8.60
CA LEU A 54 -5.98 -1.84 -7.61
C LEU A 54 -4.83 -0.83 -7.50
N TYR A 55 -5.13 0.46 -7.65
CA TYR A 55 -4.23 1.54 -7.23
C TYR A 55 -4.32 1.70 -5.72
N ILE A 56 -3.32 1.21 -5.00
CA ILE A 56 -3.23 1.24 -3.55
C ILE A 56 -2.39 2.44 -3.13
N PHE A 57 -2.94 3.31 -2.28
CA PHE A 57 -2.33 4.56 -1.86
C PHE A 57 -2.62 4.85 -0.38
N GLY A 58 -1.84 5.74 0.22
CA GLY A 58 -1.95 6.05 1.65
C GLY A 58 -1.94 7.53 1.96
N ASP A 59 -2.53 7.88 3.10
CA ASP A 59 -2.50 9.23 3.68
C ASP A 59 -1.42 9.33 4.77
N PHE A 60 -0.60 10.38 4.70
CA PHE A 60 0.53 10.60 5.61
C PHE A 60 0.10 10.78 7.06
N MET A 61 -0.96 11.55 7.35
CA MET A 61 -1.28 11.95 8.72
C MET A 61 -2.17 10.94 9.45
N THR A 62 -3.11 10.33 8.73
CA THR A 62 -4.07 9.38 9.30
C THR A 62 -3.59 7.95 9.22
N GLY A 63 -2.60 7.67 8.36
CA GLY A 63 -2.12 6.33 8.08
C GLY A 63 -3.11 5.45 7.33
N ARG A 64 -4.22 6.00 6.84
CA ARG A 64 -5.20 5.21 6.09
C ARG A 64 -4.59 4.66 4.81
N LEU A 65 -4.94 3.43 4.49
CA LEU A 65 -4.68 2.78 3.21
C LEU A 65 -5.99 2.69 2.45
N MET A 66 -5.95 3.10 1.18
CA MET A 66 -7.12 3.15 0.32
C MET A 66 -6.79 2.52 -1.04
N SER A 67 -7.81 2.17 -1.79
CA SER A 67 -7.70 1.67 -3.15
C SER A 67 -8.63 2.42 -4.09
N LEU A 68 -8.16 2.62 -5.32
CA LEU A 68 -8.98 2.97 -6.47
C LEU A 68 -8.93 1.82 -7.49
N HIS A 69 -10.09 1.46 -8.02
CA HIS A 69 -10.21 0.46 -9.08
C HIS A 69 -10.96 1.05 -10.27
N GLU A 70 -10.32 1.03 -11.44
CA GLU A 70 -10.96 1.47 -12.67
C GLU A 70 -11.86 0.35 -13.22
N ASN A 71 -13.07 0.71 -13.63
CA ASN A 71 -13.87 -0.13 -14.50
C ASN A 71 -13.48 0.17 -15.96
N PRO A 72 -12.74 -0.71 -16.65
CA PRO A 72 -12.26 -0.43 -18.00
C PRO A 72 -13.38 -0.30 -19.04
N GLY A 73 -14.57 -0.84 -18.76
CA GLY A 73 -15.72 -0.72 -19.65
C GLY A 73 -16.40 0.66 -19.58
N THR A 74 -16.31 1.35 -18.45
CA THR A 74 -16.99 2.65 -18.22
C THR A 74 -16.02 3.82 -17.98
N GLY A 75 -14.75 3.54 -17.69
CA GLY A 75 -13.76 4.53 -17.25
C GLY A 75 -14.03 5.09 -15.85
N GLN A 76 -15.00 4.54 -15.12
CA GLN A 76 -15.32 4.99 -13.76
C GLN A 76 -14.38 4.38 -12.73
N TRP A 77 -13.97 5.20 -11.77
CA TRP A 77 -13.11 4.77 -10.68
C TRP A 77 -13.93 4.54 -9.41
N HIS A 78 -13.74 3.36 -8.81
CA HIS A 78 -14.35 2.99 -7.55
C HIS A 78 -13.37 3.14 -6.39
N TYR A 79 -13.78 3.84 -5.35
CA TYR A 79 -13.01 4.03 -4.13
C TYR A 79 -13.37 2.99 -3.07
N SER A 80 -12.37 2.47 -2.37
CA SER A 80 -12.55 1.59 -1.22
C SER A 80 -11.45 1.78 -0.18
N GLU A 81 -11.82 1.83 1.10
CA GLU A 81 -10.87 1.78 2.23
C GLU A 81 -10.29 0.35 2.34
N ILE A 82 -8.97 0.24 2.54
CA ILE A 82 -8.31 -1.04 2.77
C ILE A 82 -8.33 -1.33 4.27
N CYS A 83 -9.17 -2.27 4.66
CA CYS A 83 -9.26 -2.73 6.04
C CYS A 83 -8.09 -3.66 6.37
N MET A 84 -7.25 -3.25 7.32
CA MET A 84 -6.21 -4.09 7.89
C MET A 84 -6.88 -5.07 8.86
N GLY A 85 -7.02 -6.33 8.44
CA GLY A 85 -7.88 -7.32 9.07
C GLY A 85 -7.75 -7.43 10.60
N HIS A 86 -8.82 -7.80 11.28
CA HIS A 86 -8.82 -7.97 12.74
C HIS A 86 -8.66 -9.45 13.15
N GLY A 87 -8.03 -9.67 14.32
CA GLY A 87 -8.03 -10.95 15.03
C GLY A 87 -7.59 -12.15 14.19
N GLN A 88 -8.54 -13.06 13.93
CA GLN A 88 -8.34 -14.38 13.30
C GLN A 88 -7.84 -14.31 11.85
N THR A 89 -8.18 -13.26 11.10
CA THR A 89 -7.79 -13.10 9.69
C THR A 89 -6.27 -12.94 9.52
N CYS A 90 -5.61 -12.43 10.55
CA CYS A 90 -4.17 -12.26 10.60
C CYS A 90 -3.47 -13.37 11.42
N GLU A 91 -4.21 -14.22 12.15
CA GLU A 91 -3.63 -15.21 13.08
C GLU A 91 -2.83 -16.30 12.36
N PHE A 92 -3.21 -16.64 11.12
CA PHE A 92 -2.50 -17.62 10.28
C PHE A 92 -2.28 -17.01 8.90
N PRO A 93 -1.03 -16.72 8.47
CA PRO A 93 0.26 -17.21 8.98
C PRO A 93 0.97 -16.33 10.03
N GLY A 94 0.26 -15.54 10.84
CA GLY A 94 0.89 -14.63 11.82
C GLY A 94 1.27 -13.29 11.19
N LEU A 95 0.27 -12.64 10.59
CA LEU A 95 0.35 -11.30 10.02
C LEU A 95 0.13 -10.25 11.10
N ILE A 96 0.71 -9.08 10.90
CA ILE A 96 0.43 -7.90 11.70
C ILE A 96 -0.69 -7.11 11.04
N ASN A 97 -1.56 -6.55 11.86
CA ASN A 97 -2.62 -5.63 11.45
C ASN A 97 -2.41 -4.22 12.00
N ASN A 98 -1.23 -3.95 12.55
CA ASN A 98 -0.84 -2.66 13.08
C ASN A 98 0.51 -2.25 12.49
N TYR A 99 0.65 -0.97 12.21
CA TYR A 99 1.84 -0.34 11.64
C TYR A 99 1.92 1.09 12.18
N TYR A 100 3.08 1.71 12.05
CA TYR A 100 3.19 3.11 12.46
C TYR A 100 2.32 4.02 11.58
N PRO A 101 1.68 5.05 12.16
CA PRO A 101 0.63 5.80 11.47
C PRO A 101 1.12 6.66 10.31
N TYR A 102 2.39 7.06 10.26
CA TYR A 102 2.85 8.00 9.23
C TYR A 102 3.40 7.26 8.01
N ILE A 103 2.57 7.05 6.98
CA ILE A 103 2.97 6.42 5.71
C ILE A 103 3.82 7.41 4.91
N ILE A 104 5.09 7.09 4.69
CA ILE A 104 6.08 7.99 4.07
C ILE A 104 6.45 7.62 2.64
N SER A 105 6.23 6.37 2.23
CA SER A 105 6.51 5.92 0.86
C SER A 105 5.88 4.57 0.56
N PHE A 106 5.86 4.22 -0.72
CA PHE A 106 5.51 2.91 -1.24
C PHE A 106 6.64 2.38 -2.11
N GLY A 107 6.73 1.06 -2.23
CA GLY A 107 7.67 0.37 -3.10
C GLY A 107 7.06 -0.87 -3.71
N GLU A 108 7.62 -1.28 -4.83
CA GLU A 108 7.28 -2.49 -5.58
C GLU A 108 8.56 -3.32 -5.73
N ASP A 109 8.49 -4.63 -5.55
CA ASP A 109 9.60 -5.53 -5.85
C ASP A 109 9.57 -6.00 -7.31
N GLU A 110 10.58 -6.77 -7.74
CA GLU A 110 10.66 -7.28 -9.12
C GLU A 110 9.52 -8.25 -9.48
N ALA A 111 8.78 -8.76 -8.49
CA ALA A 111 7.64 -9.63 -8.68
C ALA A 111 6.31 -8.87 -8.76
N GLY A 112 6.34 -7.53 -8.60
CA GLY A 112 5.15 -6.69 -8.57
C GLY A 112 4.45 -6.67 -7.20
N GLU A 113 5.05 -7.27 -6.18
CA GLU A 113 4.50 -7.26 -4.83
C GLU A 113 4.74 -5.90 -4.19
N LEU A 114 3.72 -5.40 -3.47
CA LEU A 114 3.75 -4.06 -2.93
C LEU A 114 4.16 -4.01 -1.46
N TYR A 115 4.88 -2.95 -1.16
CA TYR A 115 5.39 -2.60 0.14
C TYR A 115 5.05 -1.15 0.43
N PHE A 116 4.93 -0.81 1.71
CA PHE A 116 4.86 0.57 2.16
C PHE A 116 5.81 0.79 3.33
N MET A 117 6.24 2.04 3.48
CA MET A 117 7.14 2.47 4.53
C MET A 117 6.37 3.38 5.47
N SER A 118 6.51 3.15 6.78
CA SER A 118 5.95 4.07 7.76
C SER A 118 6.89 4.34 8.94
N THR A 119 6.65 5.47 9.60
CA THR A 119 7.40 5.93 10.78
C THR A 119 6.44 6.26 11.91
N GLY A 120 6.90 6.12 13.15
CA GLY A 120 6.16 6.55 14.34
C GLY A 120 6.34 8.04 14.65
N GLU A 121 7.30 8.70 14.01
CA GLU A 121 7.63 10.11 14.21
C GLU A 121 7.65 10.84 12.86
N PRO A 122 6.78 11.84 12.63
CA PRO A 122 6.65 12.53 11.35
C PRO A 122 7.71 13.62 11.22
N SER A 123 8.99 13.22 11.29
CA SER A 123 10.14 14.12 11.20
C SER A 123 11.08 13.71 10.07
N ALA A 124 11.51 14.69 9.28
CA ALA A 124 12.51 14.50 8.22
C ALA A 124 13.89 14.05 8.77
N THR A 125 14.15 14.25 10.07
CA THR A 125 15.40 13.86 10.73
C THR A 125 15.30 12.55 11.51
N ALA A 126 14.11 11.94 11.60
CA ALA A 126 13.93 10.69 12.31
C ALA A 126 14.67 9.55 11.56
N PRO A 127 15.70 8.91 12.17
CA PRO A 127 16.50 7.90 11.48
C PRO A 127 15.85 6.51 11.52
N ARG A 128 14.53 6.43 11.74
CA ARG A 128 13.82 5.18 12.02
C ARG A 128 12.54 5.11 11.20
N GLY A 129 12.32 3.94 10.62
CA GLY A 129 11.11 3.58 9.88
C GLY A 129 11.05 2.07 9.70
N VAL A 130 9.91 1.58 9.26
CA VAL A 130 9.68 0.16 9.00
C VAL A 130 9.11 0.00 7.60
N VAL A 131 9.56 -1.05 6.91
CA VAL A 131 9.03 -1.48 5.62
C VAL A 131 8.08 -2.64 5.87
N TYR A 132 6.85 -2.51 5.38
CA TYR A 132 5.77 -3.49 5.49
C TYR A 132 5.46 -4.05 4.12
N LYS A 133 5.24 -5.36 4.02
CA LYS A 133 4.69 -6.01 2.81
C LYS A 133 3.17 -6.04 2.90
N ILE A 134 2.48 -5.66 1.83
CA ILE A 134 1.03 -5.79 1.73
C ILE A 134 0.69 -7.26 1.41
N ILE A 135 -0.23 -7.83 2.17
CA ILE A 135 -0.60 -9.24 2.08
C ILE A 135 -2.13 -9.35 2.10
N ASP A 136 -2.71 -10.03 1.12
CA ASP A 136 -4.11 -10.45 1.15
C ASP A 136 -4.21 -11.91 1.65
N PRO A 137 -4.67 -12.15 2.90
CA PRO A 137 -4.83 -13.49 3.43
C PRO A 137 -6.06 -14.23 2.85
N SER A 138 -6.99 -13.52 2.21
CA SER A 138 -8.23 -14.13 1.71
C SER A 138 -8.00 -15.02 0.48
N ARG A 139 -6.99 -14.71 -0.34
CA ARG A 139 -6.65 -15.50 -1.53
C ARG A 139 -5.18 -15.35 -1.90
N ARG A 140 -4.46 -16.47 -1.90
CA ARG A 140 -3.10 -16.57 -2.43
C ARG A 140 -3.08 -17.38 -3.73
N ALA A 141 -2.15 -17.05 -4.62
CA ALA A 141 -1.86 -17.88 -5.78
C ALA A 141 -1.45 -19.31 -5.37
N PRO A 142 -1.78 -20.34 -6.18
CA PRO A 142 -1.36 -21.71 -5.94
C PRO A 142 0.17 -21.84 -5.78
N PRO A 143 0.66 -22.76 -4.92
CA PRO A 143 2.09 -23.01 -4.77
C PRO A 143 2.78 -23.25 -6.12
N GLY A 144 3.91 -22.59 -6.34
CA GLY A 144 4.70 -22.73 -7.57
C GLY A 144 4.20 -21.96 -8.79
N LYS A 145 3.03 -21.30 -8.73
CA LYS A 145 2.53 -20.45 -9.82
C LYS A 145 3.34 -19.17 -9.96
N CYS A 146 3.64 -18.53 -8.84
CA CYS A 146 4.44 -17.31 -8.81
C CYS A 146 5.91 -17.69 -8.65
N GLN A 147 6.59 -17.80 -9.78
CA GLN A 147 8.04 -17.98 -9.82
C GLN A 147 8.67 -16.65 -10.21
N ILE A 148 9.62 -16.21 -9.38
CA ILE A 148 10.35 -14.97 -9.60
C ILE A 148 11.70 -15.37 -10.18
N GLN A 149 12.06 -14.76 -11.31
CA GLN A 149 13.40 -14.84 -11.87
C GLN A 149 14.06 -13.47 -11.68
N PRO A 150 14.84 -13.29 -10.60
CA PRO A 150 15.40 -11.98 -10.30
C PRO A 150 16.31 -11.51 -11.43
N ALA A 151 16.20 -10.24 -11.78
CA ALA A 151 17.09 -9.64 -12.76
C ALA A 151 18.53 -9.65 -12.23
N GLN A 152 19.49 -10.02 -13.08
CA GLN A 152 20.90 -9.94 -12.71
C GLN A 152 21.35 -8.48 -12.80
N VAL A 153 21.31 -7.77 -11.68
CA VAL A 153 21.68 -6.35 -11.61
C VAL A 153 23.09 -6.20 -11.02
N LYS A 154 23.91 -5.32 -11.61
CA LYS A 154 25.23 -4.98 -11.06
C LYS A 154 25.06 -4.10 -9.82
N ILE A 155 25.18 -4.70 -8.64
CA ILE A 155 25.00 -3.99 -7.37
C ILE A 155 26.29 -3.24 -7.01
N ARG A 156 26.17 -1.97 -6.61
CA ARG A 156 27.31 -1.13 -6.17
C ARG A 156 27.54 -1.16 -4.66
N SER A 157 26.62 -1.76 -3.90
CA SER A 157 26.61 -1.81 -2.44
C SER A 157 26.34 -3.23 -1.92
N ARG A 158 26.37 -3.41 -0.60
CA ARG A 158 25.99 -4.68 0.04
C ARG A 158 24.48 -4.88 -0.07
N LEU A 159 24.06 -6.05 -0.54
CA LEU A 159 22.65 -6.46 -0.49
C LEU A 159 22.17 -6.60 0.96
N ILE A 160 21.01 -6.05 1.25
CA ILE A 160 20.31 -6.23 2.52
C ILE A 160 19.07 -7.07 2.23
N PRO A 161 19.05 -8.37 2.59
CA PRO A 161 17.88 -9.19 2.38
C PRO A 161 16.75 -8.68 3.26
N PHE A 162 15.56 -8.51 2.68
CA PHE A 162 14.36 -8.28 3.45
C PHE A 162 14.00 -9.57 4.20
N VAL A 163 14.08 -9.53 5.53
CA VAL A 163 13.69 -10.64 6.40
C VAL A 163 12.51 -10.18 7.24
N PRO A 164 11.30 -10.72 7.02
CA PRO A 164 10.16 -10.45 7.89
C PRO A 164 10.52 -10.76 9.34
N LYS A 165 10.27 -9.81 10.25
CA LYS A 165 10.49 -10.02 11.69
C LYS A 165 9.50 -11.03 12.24
N GLU A 166 8.25 -10.93 11.78
CA GLU A 166 7.18 -11.84 12.13
C GLU A 166 7.33 -13.13 11.32
N LYS A 167 7.56 -14.22 12.02
CA LYS A 167 7.66 -15.56 11.46
C LYS A 167 6.48 -16.37 11.95
N PHE A 168 5.86 -17.10 11.02
CA PHE A 168 4.88 -18.13 11.36
C PHE A 168 5.50 -19.12 12.35
N ILE A 169 4.92 -19.22 13.55
CA ILE A 169 5.22 -20.32 14.48
C ILE A 169 4.19 -21.41 14.17
N PRO A 170 4.57 -22.56 13.59
CA PRO A 170 3.64 -23.68 13.47
C PRO A 170 3.19 -24.05 14.89
N LYS A 171 1.89 -23.92 15.19
CA LYS A 171 1.32 -24.59 16.37
C LYS A 171 1.63 -26.07 16.19
N THR A 172 2.55 -26.61 16.98
CA THR A 172 2.85 -28.04 17.02
C THR A 172 1.51 -28.75 17.18
N ARG A 173 1.18 -29.68 16.27
CA ARG A 173 0.01 -30.53 16.41
C ARG A 173 0.05 -31.09 17.83
N SER A 174 -0.92 -30.71 18.66
CA SER A 174 -1.14 -31.36 19.95
C SER A 174 -1.18 -32.85 19.66
N THR A 175 -0.21 -33.59 20.20
CA THR A 175 -0.28 -35.04 20.24
C THR A 175 -1.63 -35.40 20.84
N ALA A 176 -2.41 -36.18 20.11
CA ALA A 176 -3.69 -36.68 20.58
C ALA A 176 -3.46 -37.34 21.94
N ARG A 177 -4.27 -36.97 22.93
CA ARG A 177 -4.26 -37.60 24.26
C ARG A 177 -4.60 -39.09 24.06
N PRO A 178 -3.79 -40.04 24.53
CA PRO A 178 -4.18 -41.44 24.51
C PRO A 178 -5.44 -41.60 25.36
N THR A 179 -6.39 -42.37 24.84
CA THR A 179 -7.68 -42.77 25.44
C THR A 179 -7.51 -43.42 26.80
#